data_AF-A0A6L6EJZ2-F1
#
_entry.id   AF-A0A6L6EJZ2-F1
#
_cell.length_a   1.000
_cell.length_b   1.000
_cell.length_c   1.000
_cell.angle_alpha   90.00
_cell.angle_beta   90.00
_cell.angle_gamma   90.00
#
_symmetry.space_group_name_H-M   'P 1'
#
loop_
_entity.id
_entity.type
_entity.pdbx_description
1 polymer ?
#
loop_
_entity_poly.entity_id
_entity_poly.type
_entity_poly.pdbx_seq_one_letter_code
_entity_poly.pdbx_strand_id
1 'polypeptide(L)' 'RVLSTRDLVNSEDVFLSATGITDGELLKGIRLTPYGAISHSIVMRGESKTVRIIETEHNTRG' A
#
# COMPACT_ATOMS: atom_id res chain seq x y z
N ARG A 1 -22.09 -0.79 -22.09
CA ARG A 1 -20.95 -1.73 -22.28
C ARG A 1 -20.36 -2.00 -20.91
N VAL A 2 -20.11 -3.26 -20.56
CA VAL A 2 -19.40 -3.63 -19.31
C VAL A 2 -17.90 -3.60 -19.61
N LEU A 3 -17.10 -3.03 -18.72
CA LEU A 3 -15.64 -2.98 -18.81
C LEU A 3 -15.04 -3.93 -17.77
N SER A 4 -14.09 -4.75 -18.18
CA SER A 4 -13.28 -5.60 -17.31
C SER A 4 -12.06 -4.84 -16.79
N THR A 5 -11.36 -5.41 -15.80
CA THR A 5 -10.08 -4.85 -15.32
C THR A 5 -9.05 -4.71 -16.44
N ARG A 6 -9.07 -5.61 -17.44
CA ARG A 6 -8.19 -5.53 -18.62
C ARG A 6 -8.55 -4.40 -19.58
N ASP A 7 -9.81 -3.96 -19.58
CA ASP A 7 -10.22 -2.78 -20.33
C ASP A 7 -9.76 -1.48 -19.62
N LEU A 8 -9.60 -1.51 -18.29
CA LEU A 8 -9.17 -0.36 -17.49
C LEU A 8 -7.64 -0.25 -17.37
N VAL A 9 -6.96 -1.39 -17.24
CA VAL A 9 -5.51 -1.50 -17.11
C VAL A 9 -5.07 -2.71 -17.94
N ASN A 10 -4.40 -2.46 -19.06
CA ASN A 10 -4.05 -3.47 -20.06
C ASN A 10 -2.57 -3.91 -20.02
N SER A 11 -1.75 -3.36 -19.13
CA SER A 11 -0.35 -3.74 -18.92
C SER A 11 -0.24 -4.92 -17.96
N GLU A 12 0.77 -5.78 -18.17
CA GLU A 12 1.18 -6.80 -17.20
C GLU A 12 2.21 -6.26 -16.18
N ASP A 13 2.96 -5.22 -16.55
CA ASP A 13 3.83 -4.49 -15.61
C ASP A 13 3.05 -3.37 -14.93
N VAL A 14 2.29 -3.75 -13.90
CA VAL A 14 1.45 -2.86 -13.11
C VAL A 14 1.96 -2.84 -11.67
N PHE A 15 1.89 -1.67 -11.05
CA PHE A 15 2.21 -1.49 -9.64
C PHE A 15 0.99 -0.91 -8.92
N LEU A 16 0.73 -1.41 -7.72
CA LEU A 16 -0.25 -0.84 -6.80
C LEU A 16 0.40 -0.64 -5.44
N SER A 17 0.17 0.52 -4.84
CA SER A 17 0.55 0.82 -3.47
C SER A 17 -0.62 1.50 -2.77
N ALA A 18 -0.91 1.07 -1.55
CA ALA A 18 -1.91 1.69 -0.69
C ALA A 18 -1.42 1.71 0.75
N THR A 19 -1.74 2.77 1.49
CA THR A 19 -1.35 3.00 2.89
C THR A 19 -2.58 3.33 3.71
N GLY A 20 -2.73 2.71 4.89
CA GLY A 20 -3.83 3.01 5.80
C GLY A 20 -3.65 4.37 6.46
N ILE A 21 -4.63 5.26 6.31
CA ILE A 21 -4.69 6.54 7.01
C ILE A 21 -5.42 6.36 8.35
N THR A 22 -6.62 5.81 8.30
CA THR A 22 -7.39 5.32 9.46
C THR A 22 -7.41 3.79 9.45
N ASP A 23 -7.76 3.17 10.57
CA ASP A 23 -7.89 1.72 10.63
C ASP A 23 -8.96 1.22 9.66
N GLY A 24 -8.54 0.30 8.79
CA GLY A 24 -9.41 -0.49 7.95
C GLY A 24 -9.15 -1.98 8.16
N GLU A 25 -9.94 -2.79 7.48
CA GLU A 25 -9.84 -4.26 7.58
C GLU A 25 -8.50 -4.80 7.07
N LEU A 26 -7.93 -4.16 6.03
CA LEU A 26 -6.69 -4.62 5.40
C LEU A 26 -5.43 -3.96 5.98
N LEU A 27 -5.50 -2.67 6.32
CA LEU A 27 -4.36 -1.87 6.76
C LEU A 27 -4.72 -1.08 8.00
N LYS A 28 -3.82 -1.08 8.98
CA LYS A 28 -3.91 -0.18 10.13
C LYS A 28 -3.66 1.26 9.67
N GLY A 29 -4.35 2.20 10.32
CA GLY A 29 -4.12 3.62 10.14
C GLY A 29 -2.77 4.06 10.68
N ILE A 30 -2.36 5.27 10.32
CA ILE A 30 -1.14 5.88 10.83
C ILE A 30 -1.18 5.94 12.36
N ARG A 31 -0.07 5.57 12.99
CA ARG A 31 0.14 5.75 14.44
C ARG A 31 1.24 6.75 14.66
N LEU A 32 0.92 7.86 15.33
CA LEU A 32 1.94 8.81 15.78
C LEU A 32 2.64 8.25 17.02
N THR A 33 3.95 8.38 17.06
CA THR A 33 4.79 8.01 18.21
C THR A 33 5.53 9.23 18.74
N PRO A 34 6.12 9.20 19.94
CA PRO A 34 6.93 10.31 20.44
C PRO A 34 8.14 10.68 19.56
N TYR A 35 8.54 9.77 18.66
CA TYR A 35 9.74 9.89 17.82
C TYR A 35 9.44 9.94 16.32
N GLY A 36 8.16 9.89 15.93
CA GLY A 36 7.72 9.98 14.54
C GLY A 36 6.39 9.28 14.28
N ALA A 37 6.36 8.33 13.35
CA ALA A 37 5.12 7.65 12.97
C ALA A 37 5.35 6.20 12.53
N ILE A 38 4.29 5.39 12.58
CA ILE A 38 4.24 4.05 12.01
C ILE A 38 3.15 4.00 10.95
N SER A 39 3.48 3.48 9.78
CA SER A 39 2.53 3.27 8.67
C SER A 39 2.43 1.79 8.30
N HIS A 40 1.24 1.36 7.88
CA HIS A 40 1.02 0.07 7.23
C HIS A 40 0.61 0.27 5.78
N SER A 41 1.33 -0.38 4.88
CA SER A 41 1.10 -0.33 3.43
C SER A 41 1.02 -1.71 2.82
N ILE A 42 0.29 -1.82 1.71
CA ILE A 42 0.34 -2.97 0.80
C ILE A 42 0.93 -2.52 -0.53
N VAL A 43 1.90 -3.29 -1.03
CA VAL A 43 2.50 -3.07 -2.35
C VAL A 43 2.36 -4.35 -3.17
N MET A 44 1.86 -4.20 -4.39
CA MET A 44 1.66 -5.30 -5.34
C MET A 44 2.35 -4.97 -6.65
N ARG A 45 2.91 -5.99 -7.29
CA ARG A 45 3.52 -5.87 -8.61
C ARG A 45 3.08 -6.99 -9.52
N GLY A 46 2.52 -6.61 -10.66
CA GLY A 46 1.97 -7.49 -11.69
C GLY A 46 3.02 -8.38 -12.33
N GLU A 47 4.19 -7.85 -12.68
CA GLU A 47 5.24 -8.66 -13.34
C GLU A 47 5.82 -9.72 -12.39
N SER A 48 6.20 -9.34 -11.16
CA SER A 48 6.77 -10.30 -10.20
C SER A 48 5.72 -11.16 -9.48
N LYS A 49 4.42 -10.89 -9.68
CA LYS A 49 3.29 -11.53 -8.99
C LYS A 49 3.44 -11.52 -7.46
N THR A 50 4.11 -10.50 -6.92
CA THR A 50 4.36 -10.36 -5.48
C THR A 50 3.35 -9.45 -4.81
N VAL A 51 2.91 -9.84 -3.62
CA VAL A 51 2.15 -9.00 -2.68
C VAL A 51 2.98 -8.85 -1.42
N ARG A 52 3.17 -7.61 -0.96
CA ARG A 52 3.95 -7.30 0.25
C ARG A 52 3.12 -6.42 1.16
N ILE A 53 3.02 -6.81 2.42
CA ILE A 53 2.56 -5.93 3.50
C ILE A 53 3.81 -5.35 4.15
N ILE A 54 3.87 -4.03 4.27
CA ILE A 54 5.03 -3.30 4.76
C ILE A 54 4.58 -2.48 5.96
N GLU A 55 5.20 -2.72 7.10
CA GLU A 55 5.16 -1.84 8.25
C GLU A 55 6.43 -0.98 8.21
N THR A 56 6.30 0.32 8.46
CA THR A 56 7.45 1.24 8.45
C THR A 56 7.41 2.14 9.64
N GLU A 57 8.51 2.16 10.39
CA GLU A 57 8.79 3.16 11.42
C GLU A 57 9.53 4.34 10.79
N HIS A 58 8.86 5.50 10.82
CA HIS A 58 9.40 6.77 10.37
C HIS A 58 9.98 7.50 11.57
N ASN A 59 11.30 7.65 11.65
CA ASN A 59 11.94 8.44 12.69
C ASN A 59 12.08 9.90 12.22
N THR A 60 11.41 10.83 12.89
CA THR A 60 11.45 12.27 12.55
C THR A 60 12.48 13.04 13.38
N ARG A 61 13.18 12.37 14.30
CA ARG A 61 14.33 12.92 15.02
C ARG A 61 15.61 12.47 14.33
N GLY A 62 15.94 13.16 13.25
CA GLY A 62 17.24 13.14 12.58
C GLY A 62 17.93 14.48 12.75
#